data_AF-A0A8B6DFT5-F1
#
_entry.id   AF-A0A8B6DFT5-F1
#
_cell.length_a   1.000
_cell.length_b   1.000
_cell.length_c   1.000
_cell.angle_alpha   90.00
_cell.angle_beta   90.00
_cell.angle_gamma   90.00
#
_symmetry.space_group_name_H-M   'P 1'
#
loop_
_entity.id
_entity.type
_entity.pdbx_description
1 polymer ?
#
loop_
_entity_poly.entity_id
_entity_poly.type
_entity_poly.pdbx_seq_one_letter_code
_entity_poly.pdbx_strand_id
1 'polypeptide(L)'
;MQMVHKGEYPGKSTVSFLPMIDMSATDMSCIYSTLTFVCNLATRYDVSPVLTFDQPLYWKALTIVQNEKPNSQLKSLVLRLGGFHTEMSFLGSIGHIMSNSGIQEILELIYAPNAVSHILNGKAVARALRAHMLIDTALHCILTSDIFGIQIPGQVDDDLDQVNENKSEIMHKAAVLHTELFEGNITTSNNSTILKTIDNTMVTQLES
;
A
#
# COMPACT_ATOMS: atom_id res chain seq x y z
N MET A 1 -2.86 -2.50 -7.07
CA MET A 1 -3.87 -3.19 -7.91
C MET A 1 -3.28 -4.55 -8.27
N GLN A 2 -3.81 -5.65 -7.74
CA GLN A 2 -3.24 -6.98 -7.94
C GLN A 2 -3.45 -7.42 -9.40
N MET A 3 -2.42 -7.93 -10.07
CA MET A 3 -2.52 -8.51 -11.41
C MET A 3 -3.44 -9.74 -11.38
N VAL A 4 -4.66 -9.60 -11.91
CA VAL A 4 -5.68 -10.68 -11.93
C VAL A 4 -5.58 -11.54 -13.19
N HIS A 5 -4.75 -11.16 -14.17
CA HIS A 5 -4.62 -11.87 -15.44
C HIS A 5 -3.16 -11.99 -15.86
N LYS A 6 -2.74 -13.21 -16.24
CA LYS A 6 -1.57 -13.47 -17.09
C LYS A 6 -2.06 -13.89 -18.48
N GLY A 7 -1.79 -13.06 -19.48
CA GLY A 7 -2.09 -13.30 -20.90
C GLY A 7 -1.94 -12.02 -21.72
N GLU A 8 -1.72 -12.15 -23.02
CA GLU A 8 -1.77 -11.02 -23.95
C GLU A 8 -3.24 -10.62 -24.14
N TYR A 9 -3.66 -9.53 -23.51
CA TYR A 9 -4.94 -8.89 -23.83
C TYR A 9 -4.69 -7.87 -24.95
N PRO A 10 -5.14 -8.11 -26.20
CA PRO A 10 -4.86 -7.22 -27.33
C PRO A 10 -5.65 -5.90 -27.28
N GLY A 11 -6.60 -5.76 -26.34
CA GLY A 11 -7.41 -4.55 -26.16
C GLY A 11 -6.75 -3.52 -25.23
N LYS A 12 -7.11 -2.25 -25.38
CA LYS A 12 -6.80 -1.23 -24.37
C LYS A 12 -7.73 -1.43 -23.17
N SER A 13 -7.18 -1.52 -21.96
CA SER A 13 -8.01 -1.47 -20.75
C SER A 13 -8.76 -0.15 -20.69
N THR A 14 -10.07 -0.19 -20.52
CA THR A 14 -10.92 0.99 -20.41
C THR A 14 -11.53 1.04 -19.01
N VAL A 15 -11.38 2.18 -18.33
CA VAL A 15 -12.09 2.47 -17.09
C VAL A 15 -13.28 3.35 -17.45
N SER A 16 -14.48 2.97 -17.01
CA SER A 16 -15.70 3.73 -17.28
C SER A 16 -16.60 3.67 -16.06
N PHE A 17 -17.28 4.78 -15.79
CA PHE A 17 -18.29 4.82 -14.74
C PHE A 17 -19.57 4.14 -15.23
N LEU A 18 -20.15 3.31 -14.38
CA LEU A 18 -21.50 2.78 -14.60
C LEU A 18 -22.53 3.85 -14.23
N PRO A 19 -23.77 3.74 -14.73
CA PRO A 19 -24.85 4.67 -14.38
C PRO A 19 -25.02 4.78 -12.85
N MET A 20 -25.22 6.00 -12.36
CA MET A 20 -25.50 6.21 -10.93
C MET A 20 -26.90 5.67 -10.61
N ILE A 21 -26.99 4.94 -9.51
CA ILE A 21 -28.25 4.39 -9.01
C ILE A 21 -28.73 5.32 -7.90
N ASP A 22 -29.88 5.95 -8.11
CA ASP A 22 -30.52 6.84 -7.13
C ASP A 22 -31.29 6.04 -6.06
N MET A 23 -30.56 5.18 -5.35
CA MET A 23 -31.07 4.35 -4.25
C MET A 23 -29.97 4.11 -3.22
N SER A 24 -30.37 3.81 -1.98
CA SER A 24 -29.41 3.40 -0.95
C SER A 24 -28.65 2.14 -1.38
N ALA A 25 -27.31 2.17 -1.30
CA ALA A 25 -26.47 1.01 -1.58
C ALA A 25 -26.73 -0.17 -0.63
N THR A 26 -27.31 0.08 0.54
CA THR A 26 -27.65 -0.95 1.52
C THR A 26 -29.03 -1.59 1.27
N ASP A 27 -29.83 -1.04 0.37
CA ASP A 27 -31.13 -1.61 0.03
C ASP A 27 -30.98 -2.91 -0.77
N MET A 28 -31.77 -3.94 -0.42
CA MET A 28 -31.69 -5.25 -1.07
C MET A 28 -32.12 -5.18 -2.54
N SER A 29 -33.10 -4.32 -2.87
CA SER A 29 -33.57 -4.17 -4.25
C SER A 29 -32.52 -3.48 -5.12
N CYS A 30 -31.84 -2.46 -4.57
CA CYS A 30 -30.69 -1.82 -5.19
C CYS A 30 -29.56 -2.81 -5.50
N ILE A 31 -29.19 -3.65 -4.52
CA ILE A 31 -28.15 -4.67 -4.72
C ILE A 31 -28.60 -5.66 -5.80
N TYR A 32 -29.84 -6.17 -5.72
CA TYR A 32 -30.38 -7.12 -6.70
C TYR A 32 -30.37 -6.59 -8.13
N SER A 33 -30.88 -5.36 -8.33
CA SER A 33 -30.94 -4.73 -9.65
C SER A 33 -29.54 -4.49 -10.22
N THR A 34 -28.58 -4.11 -9.37
CA THR A 34 -27.17 -3.94 -9.73
C THR A 34 -26.56 -5.26 -10.19
N LEU A 35 -26.72 -6.35 -9.42
CA LEU A 35 -26.19 -7.66 -9.79
C LEU A 35 -26.77 -8.13 -11.14
N THR A 36 -28.08 -7.97 -11.32
CA THR A 36 -28.78 -8.35 -12.55
C THR A 36 -28.30 -7.53 -13.75
N PHE A 37 -28.13 -6.22 -13.57
CA PHE A 37 -27.58 -5.34 -14.60
C PHE A 37 -26.18 -5.78 -15.04
N VAL A 38 -25.30 -6.08 -14.09
CA VAL A 38 -23.93 -6.54 -14.37
C VAL A 38 -23.94 -7.89 -15.09
N CYS A 39 -24.77 -8.85 -14.66
CA CYS A 39 -24.93 -10.13 -15.36
C CYS A 39 -25.38 -9.93 -16.82
N ASN A 40 -26.40 -9.10 -17.04
CA ASN A 40 -26.89 -8.81 -18.39
C ASN A 40 -25.82 -8.18 -19.27
N LEU A 41 -24.99 -7.30 -18.71
CA LEU A 41 -23.86 -6.70 -19.41
C LEU A 41 -22.80 -7.76 -19.74
N ALA A 42 -22.43 -8.60 -18.77
CA ALA A 42 -21.42 -9.63 -18.90
C ALA A 42 -21.81 -10.70 -19.96
N THR A 43 -23.09 -11.09 -20.00
CA THR A 43 -23.65 -11.98 -21.01
C THR A 43 -23.49 -11.43 -22.43
N ARG A 44 -23.59 -10.11 -22.64
CA ARG A 44 -23.39 -9.50 -23.98
C ARG A 44 -21.97 -9.62 -24.49
N TYR A 45 -21.00 -9.76 -23.59
CA TYR A 45 -19.57 -9.87 -23.91
C TYR A 45 -19.02 -11.28 -23.69
N ASP A 46 -19.86 -12.25 -23.31
CA ASP A 46 -19.48 -13.62 -22.98
C ASP A 46 -18.35 -13.71 -21.93
N VAL A 47 -18.47 -12.89 -20.87
CA VAL A 47 -17.50 -12.85 -19.76
C VAL A 47 -18.16 -13.22 -18.44
N SER A 48 -17.39 -13.79 -17.52
CA SER A 48 -17.83 -14.02 -16.14
C SER A 48 -17.64 -12.75 -15.29
N PRO A 49 -18.71 -12.16 -14.74
CA PRO A 49 -18.58 -10.95 -13.94
C PRO A 49 -18.00 -11.24 -12.56
N VAL A 50 -17.00 -10.44 -12.17
CA VAL A 50 -16.41 -10.44 -10.83
C VAL A 50 -16.77 -9.13 -10.14
N LEU A 51 -17.47 -9.20 -9.02
CA LEU A 51 -17.89 -8.03 -8.24
C LEU A 51 -17.24 -8.04 -6.87
N THR A 52 -16.69 -6.88 -6.49
CA THR A 52 -16.05 -6.67 -5.19
C THR A 52 -16.92 -5.77 -4.32
N PHE A 53 -17.21 -6.18 -3.09
CA PHE A 53 -18.06 -5.45 -2.15
C PHE A 53 -17.39 -5.28 -0.79
N ASP A 54 -17.66 -4.16 -0.12
CA ASP A 54 -17.37 -4.03 1.32
C ASP A 54 -18.12 -5.09 2.13
N GLN A 55 -17.60 -5.46 3.29
CA GLN A 55 -18.08 -6.60 4.09
C GLN A 55 -19.60 -6.63 4.30
N PRO A 56 -20.30 -5.53 4.68
CA PRO A 56 -21.76 -5.57 4.86
C PRO A 56 -22.53 -5.82 3.56
N LEU A 57 -22.06 -5.26 2.45
CA LEU A 57 -22.69 -5.40 1.14
C LEU A 57 -22.41 -6.78 0.54
N TYR A 58 -21.20 -7.31 0.76
CA TYR A 58 -20.83 -8.66 0.34
C TYR A 58 -21.79 -9.70 0.93
N TRP A 59 -22.10 -9.60 2.23
CA TRP A 59 -23.05 -10.50 2.88
C TRP A 59 -24.45 -10.43 2.27
N LYS A 60 -24.93 -9.23 1.94
CA LYS A 60 -26.24 -9.04 1.29
C LYS A 60 -26.27 -9.60 -0.13
N ALA A 61 -25.24 -9.30 -0.93
CA ALA A 61 -25.09 -9.83 -2.28
C ALA A 61 -24.99 -11.37 -2.28
N LEU A 62 -24.22 -11.95 -1.35
CA LEU A 62 -24.09 -13.39 -1.20
C LEU A 62 -25.42 -14.02 -0.83
N THR A 63 -26.17 -13.42 0.10
CA THR A 63 -27.51 -13.89 0.48
C THR A 63 -28.44 -13.92 -0.73
N ILE A 64 -28.44 -12.87 -1.56
CA ILE A 64 -29.23 -12.83 -2.80
C ILE A 64 -28.84 -13.97 -3.73
N VAL A 65 -27.55 -14.10 -4.06
CA VAL A 65 -27.05 -15.11 -5.00
C VAL A 65 -27.32 -16.53 -4.50
N GLN A 66 -27.21 -16.78 -3.19
CA GLN A 66 -27.47 -18.10 -2.62
C GLN A 66 -28.94 -18.50 -2.71
N ASN A 67 -29.86 -17.57 -2.45
CA ASN A 67 -31.31 -17.84 -2.49
C ASN A 67 -31.91 -17.88 -3.90
N GLU A 68 -31.14 -17.49 -4.92
CA GLU A 68 -31.56 -17.57 -6.32
C GLU A 68 -31.64 -19.01 -6.86
N LYS A 69 -32.48 -19.19 -7.89
CA LYS A 69 -32.68 -20.50 -8.52
C LYS A 69 -31.36 -21.02 -9.12
N PRO A 70 -31.14 -22.35 -9.19
CA PRO A 70 -29.90 -22.91 -9.75
C PRO A 70 -29.60 -22.46 -11.19
N ASN A 71 -30.63 -22.23 -12.00
CA ASN A 71 -30.50 -21.80 -13.39
C ASN A 71 -30.51 -20.26 -13.55
N SER A 72 -30.40 -19.51 -12.46
CA SER A 72 -30.38 -18.04 -12.48
C SER A 72 -29.04 -17.55 -13.03
N GLN A 73 -29.07 -16.49 -13.84
CA GLN A 73 -27.84 -15.84 -14.33
C GLN A 73 -26.98 -15.30 -13.19
N LEU A 74 -27.59 -15.02 -12.03
CA LEU A 74 -26.87 -14.57 -10.84
C LEU A 74 -25.91 -15.64 -10.28
N LYS A 75 -26.08 -16.92 -10.64
CA LYS A 75 -25.17 -18.00 -10.24
C LYS A 75 -23.82 -17.96 -10.97
N SER A 76 -23.69 -17.21 -12.06
CA SER A 76 -22.40 -17.03 -12.76
C SER A 76 -21.53 -15.92 -12.14
N LEU A 77 -22.05 -15.16 -11.17
CA LEU A 77 -21.31 -14.10 -10.49
C LEU A 77 -20.25 -14.66 -9.56
N VAL A 78 -19.04 -14.09 -9.67
CA VAL A 78 -17.99 -14.27 -8.66
C VAL A 78 -18.01 -13.06 -7.73
N LEU A 79 -18.53 -13.25 -6.52
CA LEU A 79 -18.49 -12.24 -5.47
C LEU A 79 -17.16 -12.29 -4.73
N ARG A 80 -16.56 -11.13 -4.47
CA ARG A 80 -15.33 -10.97 -3.70
C ARG A 80 -15.51 -9.91 -2.62
N LEU A 81 -14.84 -10.10 -1.49
CA LEU A 81 -14.69 -9.05 -0.49
C LEU A 81 -13.73 -7.97 -1.02
N GLY A 82 -14.08 -6.71 -0.78
CA GLY A 82 -13.21 -5.57 -1.03
C GLY A 82 -11.97 -5.66 -0.14
N GLY A 83 -10.79 -5.65 -0.76
CA GLY A 83 -9.53 -5.85 -0.03
C GLY A 83 -9.05 -4.63 0.75
N PHE A 84 -9.58 -3.43 0.47
CA PHE A 84 -9.07 -2.20 1.05
C PHE A 84 -9.32 -2.11 2.56
N HIS A 85 -10.51 -2.50 3.02
CA HIS A 85 -10.79 -2.56 4.47
C HIS A 85 -9.96 -3.64 5.16
N THR A 86 -9.74 -4.79 4.49
CA THR A 86 -8.83 -5.82 5.01
C THR A 86 -7.40 -5.30 5.17
N GLU A 87 -6.90 -4.55 4.19
CA GLU A 87 -5.58 -3.92 4.24
C GLU A 87 -5.49 -2.88 5.36
N MET A 88 -6.48 -1.99 5.48
CA MET A 88 -6.57 -1.03 6.58
C MET A 88 -6.61 -1.72 7.96
N SER A 89 -7.43 -2.77 8.12
CA SER A 89 -7.52 -3.53 9.36
C SER A 89 -6.21 -4.26 9.68
N PHE A 90 -5.55 -4.84 8.68
CA PHE A 90 -4.28 -5.53 8.86
C PHE A 90 -3.18 -4.56 9.33
N LEU A 91 -3.03 -3.42 8.67
CA LEU A 91 -2.08 -2.37 9.06
C LEU A 91 -2.38 -1.83 10.47
N GLY A 92 -3.66 -1.58 10.79
CA GLY A 92 -4.07 -1.19 12.14
C GLY A 92 -3.75 -2.27 13.20
N SER A 93 -3.84 -3.55 12.83
CA SER A 93 -3.48 -4.65 13.73
C SER A 93 -1.98 -4.69 14.02
N ILE A 94 -1.13 -4.41 13.03
CA ILE A 94 0.32 -4.27 13.22
C ILE A 94 0.61 -3.16 14.23
N GLY A 95 0.03 -1.97 14.02
CA GLY A 95 0.21 -0.84 14.94
C GLY A 95 -0.28 -1.14 16.36
N HIS A 96 -1.37 -1.91 16.50
CA HIS A 96 -1.85 -2.36 17.80
C HIS A 96 -0.87 -3.33 18.50
N ILE A 97 -0.41 -4.37 17.78
CA ILE A 97 0.54 -5.36 18.30
C ILE A 97 1.87 -4.71 18.70
N MET A 98 2.33 -3.74 17.91
CA MET A 98 3.58 -3.02 18.14
C MET A 98 3.43 -1.80 19.05
N SER A 99 2.30 -1.63 19.73
CA SER A 99 2.13 -0.53 20.68
C SER A 99 3.19 -0.59 21.79
N ASN A 100 3.74 0.57 22.14
CA ASN A 100 4.83 0.73 23.12
C ASN A 100 6.16 0.03 22.75
N SER A 101 6.37 -0.34 21.48
CA SER A 101 7.64 -0.92 21.02
C SER A 101 8.73 0.11 20.69
N GLY A 102 8.43 1.41 20.78
CA GLY A 102 9.30 2.47 20.24
C GLY A 102 9.01 2.83 18.78
N ILE A 103 8.13 2.07 18.08
CA ILE A 103 7.84 2.31 16.66
C ILE A 103 7.18 3.67 16.42
N GLN A 104 6.38 4.16 17.37
CA GLN A 104 5.72 5.45 17.23
C GLN A 104 6.76 6.57 17.24
N GLU A 105 7.70 6.53 18.18
CA GLU A 105 8.77 7.49 18.36
C GLU A 105 9.68 7.54 17.13
N ILE A 106 10.03 6.38 16.56
CA ILE A 106 10.81 6.29 15.31
C ILE A 106 10.04 6.91 14.14
N LEU A 107 8.74 6.63 14.02
CA LEU A 107 7.92 7.20 12.96
C LEU A 107 7.72 8.70 13.10
N GLU A 108 7.70 9.21 14.33
CA GLU A 108 7.59 10.66 14.61
C GLU A 108 8.86 11.43 14.20
N LEU A 109 9.99 10.76 13.95
CA LEU A 109 11.18 11.38 13.35
C LEU A 109 10.99 11.75 11.87
N ILE A 110 10.10 11.06 11.17
CA ILE A 110 9.89 11.21 9.71
C ILE A 110 8.50 11.70 9.33
N TYR A 111 7.52 11.59 10.24
CA TYR A 111 6.15 12.01 10.03
C TYR A 111 5.64 12.84 11.22
N ALA A 112 4.75 13.80 10.96
CA ALA A 112 4.10 14.54 12.03
C ALA A 112 3.25 13.61 12.93
N PRO A 113 3.10 13.87 14.24
CA PRO A 113 2.40 12.98 15.18
C PRO A 113 0.99 12.57 14.75
N ASN A 114 0.22 13.52 14.19
CA ASN A 114 -1.13 13.25 13.66
C ASN A 114 -1.11 12.24 12.49
N ALA A 115 -0.07 12.30 11.64
CA ALA A 115 0.11 11.34 10.56
C ALA A 115 0.46 9.96 11.10
N VAL A 116 1.33 9.88 12.12
CA VAL A 116 1.71 8.61 12.77
C VAL A 116 0.52 7.91 13.40
N SER A 117 -0.37 8.65 14.07
CA SER A 117 -1.63 8.09 14.57
C SER A 117 -2.48 7.45 13.47
N HIS A 118 -2.57 8.08 12.29
CA HIS A 118 -3.30 7.50 11.16
C HIS A 118 -2.57 6.32 10.50
N ILE A 119 -1.24 6.31 10.50
CA ILE A 119 -0.41 5.21 10.03
C ILE A 119 -0.63 3.98 10.91
N LEU A 120 -0.46 4.12 12.23
CA LEU A 120 -0.56 3.02 13.20
C LEU A 120 -1.98 2.47 13.34
N ASN A 121 -3.01 3.27 13.05
CA ASN A 121 -4.39 2.82 13.00
C ASN A 121 -4.81 2.29 11.61
N GLY A 122 -3.89 2.18 10.65
CA GLY A 122 -4.16 1.69 9.30
C GLY A 122 -5.05 2.59 8.44
N LYS A 123 -5.34 3.82 8.88
CA LYS A 123 -6.22 4.78 8.18
C LYS A 123 -5.50 5.54 7.05
N ALA A 124 -4.17 5.45 7.00
CA ALA A 124 -3.35 6.06 5.96
C ALA A 124 -2.52 5.01 5.22
N VAL A 125 -3.19 4.09 4.51
CA VAL A 125 -2.61 2.89 3.89
C VAL A 125 -1.27 3.13 3.18
N ALA A 126 -1.22 4.05 2.21
CA ALA A 126 0.01 4.31 1.45
C ALA A 126 1.17 4.80 2.35
N ARG A 127 0.87 5.65 3.33
CA ARG A 127 1.87 6.11 4.31
C ARG A 127 2.28 5.00 5.26
N ALA A 128 1.35 4.14 5.67
CA ALA A 128 1.61 3.03 6.57
C ALA A 128 2.50 1.96 5.91
N LEU A 129 2.25 1.60 4.64
CA LEU A 129 3.12 0.71 3.88
C LEU A 129 4.54 1.26 3.79
N ARG A 130 4.68 2.53 3.40
CA ARG A 130 5.98 3.20 3.31
C ARG A 130 6.68 3.27 4.67
N ALA A 131 5.96 3.63 5.72
CA ALA A 131 6.48 3.69 7.08
C ALA A 131 7.04 2.33 7.54
N HIS A 132 6.31 1.24 7.34
CA HIS A 132 6.77 -0.10 7.69
C HIS A 132 7.97 -0.55 6.85
N MET A 133 8.01 -0.23 5.54
CA MET A 133 9.17 -0.54 4.69
C MET A 133 10.43 0.22 5.12
N LEU A 134 10.30 1.49 5.52
CA LEU A 134 11.43 2.28 6.02
C LEU A 134 11.98 1.70 7.33
N ILE A 135 11.09 1.30 8.26
CA ILE A 135 11.50 0.67 9.52
C ILE A 135 12.16 -0.67 9.25
N ASP A 136 11.57 -1.53 8.41
CA ASP A 136 12.13 -2.82 8.04
C ASP A 136 13.53 -2.67 7.44
N THR A 137 13.68 -1.73 6.50
CA THR A 137 14.98 -1.42 5.90
C THR A 137 15.99 -0.94 6.93
N ALA A 138 15.61 0.00 7.82
CA ALA A 138 16.49 0.52 8.85
C ALA A 138 16.96 -0.58 9.83
N LEU A 139 16.03 -1.41 10.30
CA LEU A 139 16.34 -2.55 11.18
C LEU A 139 17.24 -3.57 10.47
N HIS A 140 16.97 -3.85 9.19
CA HIS A 140 17.77 -4.78 8.40
C HIS A 140 19.21 -4.26 8.20
N CYS A 141 19.37 -2.96 7.94
CA CYS A 141 20.68 -2.32 7.86
C CYS A 141 21.46 -2.43 9.18
N ILE A 142 20.80 -2.16 10.32
CA ILE A 142 21.42 -2.28 11.65
C ILE A 142 21.85 -3.72 11.92
N LEU A 143 20.95 -4.68 11.73
CA LEU A 143 21.23 -6.10 11.95
C LEU A 143 22.40 -6.60 11.07
N THR A 144 22.41 -6.19 9.80
CA THR A 144 23.46 -6.57 8.84
C THR A 144 24.81 -5.95 9.21
N SER A 145 24.81 -4.68 9.61
CA SER A 145 26.00 -3.99 10.13
C SER A 145 26.58 -4.74 11.33
N ASP A 146 25.75 -5.10 12.30
CA ASP A 146 26.18 -5.77 13.53
C ASP A 146 26.74 -7.17 13.27
N ILE A 147 26.11 -7.93 12.36
CA ILE A 147 26.54 -9.31 12.04
C ILE A 147 27.83 -9.31 11.21
N PHE A 148 27.98 -8.40 10.25
CA PHE A 148 29.06 -8.45 9.27
C PHE A 148 30.13 -7.36 9.48
N GLY A 149 29.98 -6.49 10.48
CA GLY A 149 30.90 -5.39 10.76
C GLY A 149 30.93 -4.32 9.65
N ILE A 150 29.83 -4.14 8.92
CA ILE A 150 29.73 -3.22 7.80
C ILE A 150 29.26 -1.85 8.32
N GLN A 151 30.01 -0.79 8.08
CA GLN A 151 29.63 0.56 8.51
C GLN A 151 28.35 1.05 7.80
N ILE A 152 27.38 1.51 8.58
CA ILE A 152 26.17 2.15 8.06
C ILE A 152 26.52 3.60 7.67
N PRO A 153 26.16 4.06 6.46
CA PRO A 153 26.36 5.45 6.07
C PRO A 153 25.69 6.41 7.07
N GLY A 154 26.47 7.29 7.72
CA GLY A 154 25.96 8.31 8.64
C GLY A 154 26.05 7.98 10.14
N GLN A 155 26.57 6.81 10.55
CA GLN A 155 27.02 6.62 11.94
C GLN A 155 28.34 7.35 12.13
N VAL A 156 28.27 8.61 12.57
CA VAL A 156 29.40 9.32 13.17
C VAL A 156 29.41 8.95 14.65
N ASP A 157 30.54 8.44 15.14
CA ASP A 157 30.80 8.20 16.56
C ASP A 157 30.46 9.47 17.37
N ASP A 158 29.78 9.30 18.50
CA ASP A 158 29.23 10.37 19.32
C ASP A 158 30.26 11.43 19.74
N ASP A 159 30.10 12.65 19.22
CA ASP A 159 30.30 13.90 19.98
C ASP A 159 29.04 14.78 19.73
N LEU A 160 28.23 14.94 20.77
CA LEU A 160 26.77 15.05 20.70
C LEU A 160 26.15 16.45 20.43
N ASP A 161 26.90 17.51 20.14
CA ASP A 161 26.34 18.87 20.21
C ASP A 161 26.12 19.61 18.86
N GLN A 162 26.27 18.95 17.70
CA GLN A 162 26.02 19.57 16.37
C GLN A 162 25.08 18.78 15.44
N VAL A 163 24.46 17.69 15.91
CA VAL A 163 23.93 16.61 15.03
C VAL A 163 22.45 16.75 14.61
N ASN A 164 21.69 17.66 15.21
CA ASN A 164 20.22 17.61 15.07
C ASN A 164 19.67 18.07 13.71
N GLU A 165 20.33 18.99 13.01
CA GLU A 165 19.92 19.40 11.65
C GLU A 165 20.28 18.33 10.60
N ASN A 166 21.46 17.71 10.73
CA ASN A 166 21.96 16.75 9.75
C ASN A 166 21.20 15.41 9.77
N LYS A 167 20.76 14.92 10.95
CA LYS A 167 19.96 13.68 11.03
C LYS A 167 18.61 13.80 10.32
N SER A 168 17.93 14.93 10.48
CA SER A 168 16.66 15.22 9.80
C SER A 168 16.84 15.23 8.28
N GLU A 169 17.92 15.87 7.80
CA GLU A 169 18.22 15.96 6.37
C GLU A 169 18.59 14.60 5.75
N ILE A 170 19.37 13.77 6.46
CA ILE A 170 19.73 12.42 6.02
C ILE A 170 18.49 11.53 5.92
N MET A 171 17.61 11.57 6.93
CA MET A 171 16.36 10.82 6.91
C MET A 171 15.41 11.30 5.81
N HIS A 172 15.37 12.61 5.56
CA HIS A 172 14.60 13.18 4.45
C HIS A 172 15.11 12.68 3.10
N LYS A 173 16.43 12.68 2.89
CA LYS A 173 17.06 12.18 1.65
C LYS A 173 16.84 10.67 1.45
N ALA A 174 16.98 9.87 2.50
CA ALA A 174 16.68 8.43 2.45
C ALA A 174 15.21 8.16 2.08
N ALA A 175 14.30 8.98 2.63
CA ALA A 175 12.89 8.92 2.28
C ALA A 175 12.67 9.25 0.79
N VAL A 176 13.28 10.32 0.26
CA VAL A 176 13.18 10.66 -1.18
C VAL A 176 13.65 9.50 -2.06
N LEU A 177 14.79 8.89 -1.73
CA LEU A 177 15.37 7.79 -2.50
C LEU A 177 14.48 6.54 -2.50
N HIS A 178 13.86 6.21 -1.36
CA HIS A 178 12.85 5.16 -1.27
C HIS A 178 11.61 5.49 -2.12
N THR A 179 11.19 6.76 -2.20
CA THR A 179 10.07 7.17 -3.08
C THR A 179 10.40 6.88 -4.54
N GLU A 180 11.58 7.28 -4.99
CA GLU A 180 12.00 7.12 -6.39
C GLU A 180 12.18 5.65 -6.79
N LEU A 181 12.64 4.81 -5.85
CA LEU A 181 12.69 3.36 -6.04
C LEU A 181 11.30 2.74 -6.16
N PHE A 182 10.36 3.15 -5.29
CA PHE A 182 9.00 2.63 -5.27
C PHE A 182 8.18 3.05 -6.49
N GLU A 183 8.41 4.27 -6.99
CA GLU A 183 7.81 4.79 -8.22
C GLU A 183 8.43 4.17 -9.49
N GLY A 184 9.50 3.38 -9.36
CA GLY A 184 10.18 2.73 -10.48
C GLY A 184 11.06 3.66 -11.31
N ASN A 185 11.29 4.89 -10.84
CA ASN A 185 12.16 5.89 -11.47
C ASN A 185 13.65 5.51 -11.31
N ILE A 186 13.97 4.75 -10.26
CA ILE A 186 15.29 4.15 -10.03
C ILE A 186 15.14 2.63 -10.01
N THR A 187 15.93 1.93 -10.82
CA THR A 187 16.00 0.46 -10.81
C THR A 187 17.28 0.00 -10.12
N THR A 188 17.19 -1.07 -9.32
CA THR A 188 18.30 -1.71 -8.58
C THR A 188 19.41 -2.28 -9.47
N SER A 189 19.29 -2.14 -10.80
CA SER A 189 20.28 -2.61 -11.77
C SER A 189 21.51 -1.71 -11.88
N ASN A 190 21.45 -0.47 -11.41
CA ASN A 190 22.51 0.52 -11.60
C ASN A 190 23.12 0.96 -10.27
N ASN A 191 23.80 0.02 -9.60
CA ASN A 191 24.61 0.27 -8.40
C ASN A 191 25.57 1.46 -8.57
N SER A 192 26.06 1.71 -9.80
CA SER A 192 26.93 2.86 -10.09
C SER A 192 26.24 4.22 -9.89
N THR A 193 24.91 4.30 -10.02
CA THR A 193 24.16 5.56 -9.86
C THR A 193 23.86 5.79 -8.38
N ILE A 194 23.49 4.73 -7.66
CA ILE A 194 23.31 4.76 -6.20
C ILE A 194 24.62 5.16 -5.50
N LEU A 195 25.74 4.55 -5.91
CA LEU A 195 27.07 4.87 -5.40
C LEU A 195 27.53 6.28 -5.78
N LYS A 196 27.25 6.77 -6.99
CA LYS A 196 27.57 8.16 -7.39
C LYS A 196 26.79 9.21 -6.60
N THR A 197 25.53 8.93 -6.25
CA THR A 197 24.73 9.83 -5.40
C THR A 197 25.26 9.84 -3.96
N ILE A 198 25.78 8.71 -3.48
CA ILE A 198 26.43 8.61 -2.16
C ILE A 198 27.82 9.30 -2.17
N ASP A 199 28.65 9.06 -3.18
CA ASP A 199 30.01 9.61 -3.32
C ASP A 199 30.03 11.13 -3.48
N ASN A 200 29.11 11.70 -4.27
CA ASN A 200 29.06 13.16 -4.45
C ASN A 200 28.65 13.92 -3.18
N THR A 201 28.12 13.24 -2.17
CA THR A 201 27.75 13.86 -0.89
C THR A 201 28.93 13.89 0.10
N MET A 202 29.95 13.05 -0.11
CA MET A 202 31.13 12.94 0.75
C MET A 202 32.31 13.82 0.30
N VAL A 203 32.35 14.25 -0.96
CA VAL A 203 33.47 15.04 -1.51
C VAL A 203 33.36 16.54 -1.19
N THR A 204 32.18 17.08 -0.90
CA THR A 204 32.01 18.51 -0.62
C THR A 204 32.38 18.96 0.81
N GLN A 205 32.89 18.07 1.68
CA GLN A 205 33.33 18.43 3.03
C GLN A 205 34.85 18.30 3.26
N LEU A 206 35.64 18.13 2.20
CA LEU A 206 37.12 18.09 2.29
C LEU A 206 37.85 19.23 1.56
N GLU A 207 37.14 20.21 1.00
CA GLU A 207 37.75 21.36 0.30
C GLU A 207 37.29 22.76 0.79
N SER A 208 36.97 22.92 2.08
CA SER A 208 36.86 24.26 2.69
C SER A 208 37.27 24.28 4.15
#